data_AF-A0A9E2Q061-F1
#
_entry.id   AF-A0A9E2Q061-F1
#
_cell.length_a   1.000
_cell.length_b   1.000
_cell.length_c   1.000
_cell.angle_alpha   90.00
_cell.angle_beta   90.00
_cell.angle_gamma   90.00
#
_symmetry.space_group_name_H-M   'P 1'
#
loop_
_entity.id
_entity.type
_entity.pdbx_description
1 polymer ?
#
loop_
_entity_poly.entity_id
_entity_poly.type
_entity_poly.pdbx_seq_one_letter_code
_entity_poly.pdbx_strand_id
1 'polypeptide(L)'
;ENESKGLYPATISDSLDRCINLDNTWSEGSPFMRSIRSPFSLHKKNQEKYGKYSQPPLVDVIGTYFDGIRSEEESNIDFILDCMWDLEKAASHARRFTGDIPCSNENLIDFINEYRRSDLYAFHQDFENQHDIPRGMALEYANKEPNIPDWTKNILNFPNPSALQPKNIIGFVYDFLIRANWKPKHIANIFRDLYQNPAHNWTQDFFKYPAEEKANYWARVYSAVALWRTGKLNIAVK
;
A
#
# COMPACT_ATOMS: atom_id res chain seq x y z
N GLU A 1 -7.09 -17.47 23.43
CA GLU A 1 -7.18 -16.64 24.65
C GLU A 1 -5.80 -16.39 25.24
N ASN A 2 -5.19 -15.24 24.91
CA ASN A 2 -3.87 -14.85 25.42
C ASN A 2 -3.90 -14.45 26.91
N GLU A 3 -5.02 -13.91 27.38
CA GLU A 3 -5.22 -13.51 28.78
C GLU A 3 -5.10 -14.70 29.73
N SER A 4 -5.63 -15.86 29.35
CA SER A 4 -5.50 -17.10 30.12
C SER A 4 -4.04 -17.56 30.32
N LYS A 5 -3.11 -16.98 29.55
CA LYS A 5 -1.67 -17.27 29.57
C LYS A 5 -0.83 -16.11 30.11
N GLY A 6 -1.46 -15.05 30.66
CA GLY A 6 -0.77 -13.84 31.13
C GLY A 6 -0.16 -13.00 30.01
N LEU A 7 -0.58 -13.22 28.76
CA LEU A 7 -0.14 -12.47 27.58
C LEU A 7 -1.20 -11.42 27.21
N TYR A 8 -0.79 -10.40 26.47
CA TYR A 8 -1.71 -9.34 26.04
C TYR A 8 -2.87 -9.89 25.19
N PRO A 9 -4.12 -9.46 25.46
CA PRO A 9 -5.27 -9.82 24.64
C PRO A 9 -5.06 -9.36 23.20
N ALA A 10 -5.45 -10.22 22.25
CA ALA A 10 -5.57 -9.85 20.85
C ALA A 10 -7.02 -9.42 20.62
N THR A 11 -7.24 -8.16 20.26
CA THR A 11 -8.57 -7.56 20.08
C THR A 11 -8.64 -6.82 18.75
N ILE A 12 -9.85 -6.48 18.30
CA ILE A 12 -10.03 -5.41 17.31
C ILE A 12 -9.58 -4.10 17.99
N SER A 13 -8.85 -3.28 17.24
CA SER A 13 -7.94 -2.22 17.70
C SER A 13 -8.56 -1.24 18.71
N ASP A 14 -7.75 -0.81 19.68
CA ASP A 14 -8.01 0.24 20.69
C ASP A 14 -9.21 0.04 21.63
N SER A 15 -9.77 -1.18 21.69
CA SER A 15 -10.81 -1.53 22.68
C SER A 15 -10.27 -1.64 24.11
N LEU A 16 -8.94 -1.66 24.30
CA LEU A 16 -8.27 -1.79 25.58
C LEU A 16 -7.01 -0.91 25.65
N ASP A 17 -6.62 -0.50 26.85
CA ASP A 17 -5.41 0.30 27.10
C ASP A 17 -4.10 -0.36 26.61
N ARG A 18 -4.09 -1.68 26.38
CA ARG A 18 -2.95 -2.46 25.84
C ARG A 18 -3.43 -3.62 24.95
N CYS A 19 -3.40 -3.43 23.62
CA CYS A 19 -3.74 -4.48 22.63
C CYS A 19 -2.82 -4.43 21.39
N ILE A 20 -2.94 -5.46 20.52
CA ILE A 20 -2.20 -5.61 19.26
C ILE A 20 -3.18 -5.47 18.08
N ASN A 21 -2.86 -4.63 17.09
CA ASN A 21 -3.77 -4.19 16.02
C ASN A 21 -3.54 -4.95 14.69
N LEU A 22 -4.60 -5.25 13.90
CA LEU A 22 -4.55 -5.83 12.52
C LEU A 22 -5.55 -5.15 11.50
N ASP A 23 -5.04 -4.53 10.42
CA ASP A 23 -5.69 -3.81 9.30
C ASP A 23 -4.61 -3.55 8.22
N ASN A 24 -4.94 -3.83 6.96
CA ASN A 24 -4.05 -3.92 5.81
C ASN A 24 -4.45 -2.98 4.65
N THR A 25 -5.33 -2.02 4.87
CA THR A 25 -5.95 -1.23 3.78
C THR A 25 -5.07 -0.17 3.13
N TRP A 26 -3.77 -0.08 3.44
CA TRP A 26 -2.80 0.64 2.59
C TRP A 26 -1.35 0.24 2.92
N SER A 27 -0.86 -0.88 2.37
CA SER A 27 0.36 -1.51 2.93
C SER A 27 1.42 -1.88 1.90
N GLU A 28 2.34 -0.94 1.62
CA GLU A 28 3.69 -1.30 1.17
C GLU A 28 4.50 -1.90 2.35
N GLY A 29 4.81 -3.19 2.31
CA GLY A 29 5.76 -3.86 3.20
C GLY A 29 5.16 -4.87 4.21
N SER A 30 6.02 -5.51 5.00
CA SER A 30 5.61 -6.58 5.91
C SER A 30 4.71 -6.08 7.07
N PRO A 31 3.65 -6.80 7.46
CA PRO A 31 2.72 -6.41 8.52
C PRO A 31 3.39 -6.11 9.88
N PHE A 32 4.49 -6.80 10.21
CA PHE A 32 5.21 -6.57 11.47
C PHE A 32 5.91 -5.20 11.57
N MET A 33 6.15 -4.53 10.44
CA MET A 33 6.78 -3.21 10.38
C MET A 33 5.78 -2.05 10.41
N ARG A 34 4.51 -2.34 10.70
CA ARG A 34 3.42 -1.38 10.54
C ARG A 34 2.58 -1.28 11.80
N SER A 35 2.30 -0.02 12.16
CA SER A 35 1.24 0.31 13.08
C SER A 35 -0.06 0.31 12.31
N ILE A 36 -0.97 -0.46 12.83
CA ILE A 36 -2.25 -0.73 12.23
C ILE A 36 -3.29 0.09 13.00
N ARG A 37 -4.26 0.67 12.28
CA ARG A 37 -5.21 1.62 12.87
C ARG A 37 -6.61 1.02 12.86
N SER A 38 -7.32 1.12 13.98
CA SER A 38 -8.78 1.03 13.93
C SER A 38 -9.32 2.32 13.32
N PRO A 39 -10.31 2.26 12.44
CA PRO A 39 -11.22 3.40 12.29
C PRO A 39 -11.86 3.70 13.66
N PHE A 40 -12.14 4.97 13.91
CA PHE A 40 -12.74 5.47 15.17
C PHE A 40 -11.87 5.25 16.42
N SER A 41 -10.55 5.29 16.24
CA SER A 41 -9.57 5.18 17.33
C SER A 41 -9.15 6.53 17.91
N LEU A 42 -8.39 6.48 19.01
CA LEU A 42 -7.72 7.62 19.61
C LEU A 42 -6.24 7.65 19.22
N HIS A 43 -5.80 8.75 18.61
CA HIS A 43 -4.42 8.99 18.20
C HIS A 43 -3.59 9.61 19.34
N LYS A 44 -2.71 8.79 19.92
CA LYS A 44 -1.72 9.24 20.94
C LYS A 44 -0.45 9.82 20.34
N LYS A 45 -0.32 9.91 19.01
CA LYS A 45 0.89 10.40 18.34
C LYS A 45 1.26 11.83 18.78
N ASN A 46 0.27 12.68 19.06
CA ASN A 46 0.46 14.01 19.65
C ASN A 46 1.21 13.94 21.00
N GLN A 47 0.90 12.95 21.83
CA GLN A 47 1.54 12.72 23.12
C GLN A 47 2.90 12.01 22.95
N GLU A 48 2.92 10.83 22.32
CA GLU A 48 4.09 9.95 22.27
C GLU A 48 5.22 10.47 21.39
N LYS A 49 4.89 11.10 20.25
CA LYS A 49 5.91 11.59 19.30
C LYS A 49 6.26 13.06 19.51
N TYR A 50 5.28 13.86 19.93
CA TYR A 50 5.42 15.31 20.03
C TYR A 50 5.38 15.85 21.45
N GLY A 51 5.30 14.98 22.47
CA GLY A 51 5.42 15.36 23.88
C GLY A 51 4.22 16.14 24.44
N LYS A 52 3.06 16.14 23.76
CA LYS A 52 1.88 16.91 24.17
C LYS A 52 1.03 16.19 25.22
N TYR A 53 1.65 15.71 26.31
CA TYR A 53 0.99 14.90 27.34
C TYR A 53 -0.17 15.61 28.08
N SER A 54 -0.21 16.94 28.05
CA SER A 54 -1.29 17.75 28.64
C SER A 54 -2.54 17.85 27.77
N GLN A 55 -2.47 17.41 26.51
CA GLN A 55 -3.60 17.39 25.59
C GLN A 55 -4.17 15.98 25.49
N PRO A 56 -5.50 15.80 25.39
CA PRO A 56 -6.07 14.49 25.15
C PRO A 56 -5.59 13.94 23.78
N PRO A 57 -5.65 12.61 23.57
CA PRO A 57 -5.46 12.02 22.26
C PRO A 57 -6.47 12.60 21.25
N LEU A 58 -6.07 12.72 19.99
CA LEU A 58 -6.99 13.14 18.92
C LEU A 58 -7.90 11.99 18.52
N VAL A 59 -9.12 12.27 18.09
CA VAL A 59 -10.05 11.27 17.58
C VAL A 59 -9.83 11.09 16.08
N ASP A 60 -9.93 9.86 15.60
CA ASP A 60 -9.97 9.57 14.17
C ASP A 60 -11.31 10.02 13.57
N VAL A 61 -11.26 10.67 12.41
CA VAL A 61 -12.43 11.26 11.75
C VAL A 61 -12.46 10.82 10.31
N ILE A 62 -13.58 10.25 9.86
CA ILE A 62 -13.78 9.86 8.47
C ILE A 62 -13.81 11.12 7.60
N GLY A 63 -12.76 11.35 6.82
CA GLY A 63 -12.73 12.40 5.79
C GLY A 63 -13.39 11.97 4.49
N THR A 64 -13.31 10.68 4.14
CA THR A 64 -13.86 10.13 2.90
C THR A 64 -14.33 8.69 3.12
N TYR A 65 -15.48 8.35 2.55
CA TYR A 65 -16.04 7.01 2.51
C TYR A 65 -16.36 6.63 1.07
N PHE A 66 -16.01 5.40 0.68
CA PHE A 66 -16.32 4.85 -0.65
C PHE A 66 -16.90 3.44 -0.50
N ASP A 67 -18.12 3.23 -0.99
CA ASP A 67 -18.84 1.97 -0.89
C ASP A 67 -18.65 1.04 -2.12
N GLY A 68 -17.75 1.41 -3.04
CA GLY A 68 -17.58 0.73 -4.32
C GLY A 68 -18.34 1.39 -5.47
N ILE A 69 -19.30 2.29 -5.20
CA ILE A 69 -20.15 2.95 -6.19
C ILE A 69 -20.09 4.48 -6.04
N ARG A 70 -20.16 4.98 -4.80
CA ARG A 70 -20.25 6.40 -4.45
C ARG A 70 -19.17 6.76 -3.46
N SER A 71 -18.59 7.95 -3.67
CA SER A 71 -17.64 8.56 -2.75
C SER A 71 -18.35 9.71 -2.02
N GLU A 72 -18.41 9.63 -0.70
CA GLU A 72 -18.85 10.72 0.16
C GLU A 72 -17.64 11.33 0.86
N GLU A 73 -17.45 12.64 0.73
CA GLU A 73 -16.29 13.35 1.25
C GLU A 73 -16.73 14.56 2.09
N GLU A 74 -16.05 14.78 3.20
CA GLU A 74 -16.15 16.01 3.98
C GLU A 74 -15.02 16.95 3.55
N SER A 75 -15.35 18.01 2.79
CA SER A 75 -14.36 18.94 2.25
C SER A 75 -14.01 20.08 3.20
N ASN A 76 -14.79 20.26 4.29
CA ASN A 76 -14.51 21.30 5.28
C ASN A 76 -13.45 20.83 6.29
N ILE A 77 -12.21 21.27 6.07
CA ILE A 77 -11.08 20.94 6.95
C ILE A 77 -11.25 21.44 8.38
N ASP A 78 -11.87 22.60 8.58
CA ASP A 78 -12.07 23.17 9.93
C ASP A 78 -13.04 22.30 10.74
N PHE A 79 -14.07 21.78 10.07
CA PHE A 79 -15.00 20.83 10.68
C PHE A 79 -14.32 19.50 11.03
N ILE A 80 -13.48 18.97 10.14
CA ILE A 80 -12.69 17.75 10.42
C ILE A 80 -11.81 17.98 11.65
N LEU A 81 -11.08 19.09 11.69
CA LEU A 81 -10.20 19.42 12.81
C LEU A 81 -10.98 19.58 14.12
N ASP A 82 -12.14 20.23 14.10
CA ASP A 82 -13.02 20.36 15.28
C ASP A 82 -13.50 18.97 15.78
N CYS A 83 -13.88 18.08 14.86
CA CYS A 83 -14.22 16.70 15.22
C CYS A 83 -13.03 15.92 15.82
N MET A 84 -11.80 16.13 15.34
CA MET A 84 -10.61 15.45 15.89
C MET A 84 -10.35 15.80 17.36
N TRP A 85 -10.87 16.91 17.86
CA TRP A 85 -10.72 17.34 19.25
C TRP A 85 -11.92 16.97 20.13
N ASP A 86 -13.00 16.43 19.56
CA ASP A 86 -14.27 16.20 20.24
C ASP A 86 -14.86 14.84 19.86
N LEU A 87 -14.86 13.92 20.83
CA LEU A 87 -15.37 12.56 20.68
C LEU A 87 -16.85 12.50 20.26
N GLU A 88 -17.69 13.39 20.79
CA GLU A 88 -19.12 13.38 20.50
C GLU A 88 -19.39 13.87 19.09
N LYS A 89 -18.67 14.89 18.64
CA LYS A 89 -18.74 15.38 17.26
C LYS A 89 -18.22 14.34 16.26
N ALA A 90 -17.08 13.73 16.55
CA ALA A 90 -16.54 12.65 15.72
C ALA A 90 -17.51 11.47 15.62
N ALA A 91 -18.09 11.02 16.74
CA ALA A 91 -19.08 9.95 16.75
C ALA A 91 -20.37 10.31 16.00
N SER A 92 -20.81 11.57 16.10
CA SER A 92 -21.98 12.06 15.37
C SER A 92 -21.74 12.12 13.87
N HIS A 93 -20.56 12.58 13.45
CA HIS A 93 -20.13 12.58 12.05
C HIS A 93 -20.02 11.15 11.50
N ALA A 94 -19.41 10.25 12.26
CA ALA A 94 -19.26 8.83 11.91
C ALA A 94 -20.58 8.12 11.58
N ARG A 95 -21.66 8.45 12.30
CA ARG A 95 -23.00 7.83 12.10
C ARG A 95 -23.62 8.11 10.72
N ARG A 96 -23.09 9.07 9.97
CA ARG A 96 -23.52 9.34 8.59
C ARG A 96 -23.09 8.23 7.63
N PHE A 97 -22.06 7.49 7.98
CA PHE A 97 -21.51 6.40 7.18
C PHE A 97 -22.07 5.07 7.68
N THR A 98 -22.38 4.16 6.76
CA THR A 98 -23.00 2.87 7.08
C THR A 98 -22.07 1.95 7.88
N GLY A 99 -20.75 2.12 7.72
CA GLY A 99 -19.74 1.19 8.24
C GLY A 99 -19.85 -0.20 7.60
N ASP A 100 -20.63 -0.33 6.52
CA ASP A 100 -20.76 -1.59 5.80
C ASP A 100 -19.44 -1.88 5.08
N ILE A 101 -18.92 -3.09 5.31
CA ILE A 101 -17.73 -3.56 4.63
C ILE A 101 -18.24 -4.48 3.52
N PRO A 102 -18.09 -4.10 2.24
CA PRO A 102 -18.45 -4.97 1.14
C PRO A 102 -17.79 -6.34 1.30
N CYS A 103 -18.56 -7.41 1.05
CA CYS A 103 -18.12 -8.80 1.20
C CYS A 103 -17.71 -9.20 2.64
N SER A 104 -18.22 -8.51 3.68
CA SER A 104 -17.98 -8.87 5.10
C SER A 104 -18.46 -10.27 5.49
N ASN A 105 -19.33 -10.87 4.69
CA ASN A 105 -19.84 -12.22 4.84
C ASN A 105 -18.90 -13.30 4.27
N GLU A 106 -17.84 -12.93 3.56
CA GLU A 106 -16.86 -13.88 3.06
C GLU A 106 -15.89 -14.26 4.19
N ASN A 107 -15.81 -15.56 4.48
CA ASN A 107 -14.81 -16.07 5.40
C ASN A 107 -13.41 -15.80 4.80
N LEU A 108 -12.49 -15.29 5.62
CA LEU A 108 -11.09 -15.12 5.25
C LEU A 108 -10.49 -16.40 4.63
N ILE A 109 -10.92 -17.58 5.08
CA ILE A 109 -10.51 -18.87 4.51
C ILE A 109 -11.02 -19.04 3.08
N ASP A 110 -12.25 -18.65 2.79
CA ASP A 110 -12.82 -18.71 1.43
C ASP A 110 -12.12 -17.72 0.51
N PHE A 111 -11.81 -16.51 1.01
CA PHE A 111 -11.00 -15.53 0.28
C PHE A 111 -9.59 -16.05 -0.04
N ILE A 112 -8.92 -16.69 0.93
CA ILE A 112 -7.62 -17.33 0.70
C ILE A 112 -7.74 -18.45 -0.34
N ASN A 113 -8.78 -19.28 -0.26
CA ASN A 113 -9.00 -20.36 -1.22
C ASN A 113 -9.29 -19.82 -2.62
N GLU A 114 -10.05 -18.74 -2.73
CA GLU A 114 -10.32 -18.04 -3.99
C GLU A 114 -9.03 -17.47 -4.57
N TYR A 115 -8.23 -16.75 -3.77
CA TYR A 115 -6.92 -16.27 -4.17
C TYR A 115 -6.05 -17.42 -4.69
N ARG A 116 -5.93 -18.53 -3.93
CA ARG A 116 -5.11 -19.69 -4.33
C ARG A 116 -5.55 -20.36 -5.63
N ARG A 117 -6.82 -20.20 -6.03
CA ARG A 117 -7.37 -20.73 -7.29
C ARG A 117 -7.28 -19.74 -8.46
N SER A 118 -6.94 -18.47 -8.18
CA SER A 118 -6.88 -17.41 -9.18
C SER A 118 -5.58 -17.40 -9.99
N ASP A 119 -5.63 -16.81 -11.19
CA ASP A 119 -4.43 -16.50 -11.98
C ASP A 119 -3.46 -15.60 -11.22
N LEU A 120 -3.95 -14.78 -10.29
CA LEU A 120 -3.14 -13.90 -9.46
C LEU A 120 -2.20 -14.69 -8.54
N TYR A 121 -2.62 -15.85 -8.02
CA TYR A 121 -1.74 -16.71 -7.24
C TYR A 121 -0.63 -17.30 -8.10
N ALA A 122 -0.94 -17.80 -9.28
CA ALA A 122 0.05 -18.30 -10.22
C ALA A 122 1.05 -17.19 -10.65
N PHE A 123 0.54 -15.99 -10.91
CA PHE A 123 1.37 -14.82 -11.19
C PHE A 123 2.31 -14.46 -10.03
N HIS A 124 1.83 -14.48 -8.78
CA HIS A 124 2.69 -14.24 -7.62
C HIS A 124 3.75 -15.34 -7.44
N GLN A 125 3.41 -16.60 -7.70
CA GLN A 125 4.38 -17.70 -7.68
C GLN A 125 5.45 -17.52 -8.78
N ASP A 126 5.06 -17.15 -10.00
CA ASP A 126 6.02 -16.84 -11.09
C ASP A 126 6.93 -15.66 -10.70
N PHE A 127 6.35 -14.60 -10.13
CA PHE A 127 7.11 -13.43 -9.67
C PHE A 127 8.17 -13.80 -8.62
N GLU A 128 7.82 -14.59 -7.61
CA GLU A 128 8.74 -14.95 -6.51
C GLU A 128 9.80 -15.98 -6.94
N ASN A 129 9.49 -16.86 -7.90
CA ASN A 129 10.44 -17.84 -8.42
C ASN A 129 11.35 -17.30 -9.53
N GLN A 130 11.07 -16.10 -10.03
CA GLN A 130 11.90 -15.46 -11.05
C GLN A 130 13.24 -15.02 -10.45
N HIS A 131 14.32 -15.32 -11.18
CA HIS A 131 15.66 -14.93 -10.76
C HIS A 131 15.84 -13.42 -10.84
N ASP A 132 16.56 -12.87 -9.86
CA ASP A 132 16.93 -11.46 -9.88
C ASP A 132 18.02 -11.16 -10.91
N ILE A 133 17.85 -10.04 -11.60
CA ILE A 133 18.96 -9.40 -12.30
C ILE A 133 19.93 -8.84 -11.25
N PRO A 134 21.26 -9.04 -11.41
CA PRO A 134 22.26 -8.49 -10.48
C PRO A 134 22.11 -6.98 -10.26
N ARG A 135 22.53 -6.50 -9.08
CA ARG A 135 22.43 -5.08 -8.70
C ARG A 135 23.16 -4.19 -9.70
N GLY A 136 22.51 -3.10 -10.09
CA GLY A 136 22.99 -2.13 -11.09
C GLY A 136 22.72 -2.53 -12.55
N MET A 137 22.68 -3.83 -12.85
CA MET A 137 22.54 -4.32 -14.23
C MET A 137 21.14 -4.12 -14.81
N ALA A 138 20.09 -4.13 -13.97
CA ALA A 138 18.72 -3.98 -14.47
C ALA A 138 18.51 -2.58 -15.04
N LEU A 139 19.05 -1.55 -14.37
CA LEU A 139 19.03 -0.18 -14.86
C LEU A 139 19.84 -0.01 -16.16
N GLU A 140 21.00 -0.67 -16.28
CA GLU A 140 21.79 -0.64 -17.52
C GLU A 140 21.05 -1.25 -18.70
N TYR A 141 20.38 -2.39 -18.48
CA TYR A 141 19.56 -3.06 -19.50
C TYR A 141 18.34 -2.20 -19.87
N ALA A 142 17.69 -1.60 -18.88
CA ALA A 142 16.54 -0.72 -19.07
C ALA A 142 16.88 0.51 -19.93
N ASN A 143 18.06 1.11 -19.73
CA ASN A 143 18.53 2.24 -20.52
C ASN A 143 18.82 1.89 -21.99
N LYS A 144 19.04 0.61 -22.30
CA LYS A 144 19.30 0.11 -23.65
C LYS A 144 18.06 -0.47 -24.32
N GLU A 145 16.92 -0.52 -23.63
CA GLU A 145 15.69 -1.12 -24.15
C GLU A 145 15.11 -0.26 -25.30
N PRO A 146 15.07 -0.77 -26.55
CA PRO A 146 14.58 0.01 -27.68
C PRO A 146 13.05 0.15 -27.71
N ASN A 147 12.31 -0.76 -27.07
CA ASN A 147 10.85 -0.85 -27.21
C ASN A 147 10.06 0.01 -26.20
N ILE A 148 10.75 0.83 -25.40
CA ILE A 148 10.11 1.79 -24.49
C ILE A 148 10.08 3.20 -25.10
N PRO A 149 9.00 3.95 -24.88
CA PRO A 149 8.88 5.33 -25.36
C PRO A 149 9.77 6.30 -24.55
N ASP A 150 10.00 7.49 -25.11
CA ASP A 150 10.92 8.47 -24.53
C ASP A 150 10.48 9.00 -23.17
N TRP A 151 9.17 9.03 -22.88
CA TRP A 151 8.68 9.44 -21.56
C TRP A 151 9.11 8.45 -20.47
N THR A 152 9.19 7.15 -20.79
CA THR A 152 9.66 6.10 -19.87
C THR A 152 11.17 6.18 -19.70
N LYS A 153 11.92 6.47 -20.78
CA LYS A 153 13.36 6.78 -20.68
C LYS A 153 13.62 8.02 -19.81
N ASN A 154 12.75 9.03 -19.89
CA ASN A 154 12.86 10.22 -19.06
C ASN A 154 12.75 9.89 -17.56
N ILE A 155 11.93 8.91 -17.18
CA ILE A 155 11.86 8.42 -15.80
C ILE A 155 13.17 7.75 -15.37
N LEU A 156 13.81 6.96 -16.25
CA LEU A 156 15.12 6.35 -15.93
C LEU A 156 16.20 7.41 -15.66
N ASN A 157 16.20 8.49 -16.45
CA ASN A 157 17.19 9.56 -16.36
C ASN A 157 16.90 10.54 -15.20
N PHE A 158 15.63 10.81 -14.92
CA PHE A 158 15.17 11.76 -13.89
C PHE A 158 14.12 11.11 -12.97
N PRO A 159 14.53 10.12 -12.16
CA PRO A 159 13.59 9.26 -11.43
C PRO A 159 12.99 9.93 -10.19
N ASN A 160 13.51 11.06 -9.72
CA ASN A 160 12.96 11.80 -8.58
C ASN A 160 12.26 13.09 -9.06
N PRO A 161 10.95 13.29 -8.79
CA PRO A 161 10.04 12.43 -8.03
C PRO A 161 9.32 11.37 -8.89
N SER A 162 9.62 11.29 -10.19
CA SER A 162 8.82 10.55 -11.18
C SER A 162 8.56 9.08 -10.82
N ALA A 163 9.58 8.36 -10.34
CA ALA A 163 9.51 6.95 -9.92
C ALA A 163 8.91 6.74 -8.51
N LEU A 164 8.40 7.81 -7.88
CA LEU A 164 7.61 7.76 -6.64
C LEU A 164 6.12 8.07 -6.89
N GLN A 165 5.77 8.57 -8.06
CA GLN A 165 4.42 9.02 -8.37
C GLN A 165 3.59 7.87 -8.98
N PRO A 166 2.49 7.43 -8.36
CA PRO A 166 1.71 6.28 -8.82
C PRO A 166 1.34 6.34 -10.32
N LYS A 167 0.87 7.49 -10.80
CA LYS A 167 0.52 7.70 -12.22
C LYS A 167 1.66 7.35 -13.18
N ASN A 168 2.90 7.72 -12.83
CA ASN A 168 4.06 7.48 -13.65
C ASN A 168 4.53 6.03 -13.54
N ILE A 169 4.54 5.46 -12.34
CA ILE A 169 4.93 4.06 -12.10
C ILE A 169 4.00 3.11 -12.87
N ILE A 170 2.69 3.36 -12.89
CA ILE A 170 1.72 2.55 -13.66
C ILE A 170 2.12 2.46 -15.13
N GLY A 171 2.36 3.60 -15.78
CA GLY A 171 2.72 3.60 -17.20
C GLY A 171 4.13 3.04 -17.43
N PHE A 172 5.07 3.26 -16.51
CA PHE A 172 6.43 2.73 -16.59
C PHE A 172 6.41 1.20 -16.58
N VAL A 173 5.68 0.61 -15.62
CA VAL A 173 5.49 -0.84 -15.53
C VAL A 173 4.79 -1.36 -16.78
N TYR A 174 3.74 -0.68 -17.26
CA TYR A 174 3.04 -1.07 -18.48
C TYR A 174 3.98 -1.09 -19.69
N ASP A 175 4.83 -0.08 -19.87
CA ASP A 175 5.71 0.00 -21.03
C ASP A 175 6.76 -1.12 -21.03
N PHE A 176 7.40 -1.37 -19.88
CA PHE A 176 8.35 -2.48 -19.78
C PHE A 176 7.67 -3.84 -19.94
N LEU A 177 6.52 -4.05 -19.30
CA LEU A 177 5.82 -5.33 -19.31
C LEU A 177 5.17 -5.65 -20.66
N ILE A 178 4.44 -4.69 -21.24
CA ILE A 178 3.59 -4.92 -22.41
C ILE A 178 4.31 -4.59 -23.72
N ARG A 179 5.10 -3.51 -23.77
CA ARG A 179 5.79 -3.11 -25.01
C ARG A 179 7.14 -3.80 -25.14
N ALA A 180 7.92 -3.82 -24.06
CA ALA A 180 9.25 -4.43 -24.06
C ALA A 180 9.26 -5.91 -23.64
N ASN A 181 8.13 -6.47 -23.20
CA ASN A 181 7.99 -7.87 -22.80
C ASN A 181 8.94 -8.29 -21.65
N TRP A 182 9.22 -7.37 -20.72
CA TRP A 182 10.00 -7.65 -19.53
C TRP A 182 9.21 -8.44 -18.49
N LYS A 183 9.91 -9.24 -17.70
CA LYS A 183 9.31 -9.93 -16.56
C LYS A 183 9.07 -8.95 -15.40
N PRO A 184 7.94 -9.05 -14.69
CA PRO A 184 7.63 -8.21 -13.54
C PRO A 184 8.76 -8.09 -12.49
N LYS A 185 9.42 -9.21 -12.16
CA LYS A 185 10.56 -9.21 -11.21
C LYS A 185 11.74 -8.38 -11.73
N HIS A 186 12.03 -8.45 -13.03
CA HIS A 186 13.09 -7.65 -13.63
C HIS A 186 12.75 -6.17 -13.63
N ILE A 187 11.47 -5.80 -13.80
CA ILE A 187 11.00 -4.42 -13.64
C ILE A 187 11.20 -3.96 -12.19
N ALA A 188 10.94 -4.83 -11.20
CA ALA A 188 11.27 -4.55 -9.81
C ALA A 188 12.78 -4.32 -9.62
N ASN A 189 13.63 -5.09 -10.30
CA ASN A 189 15.07 -4.86 -10.23
C ASN A 189 15.49 -3.49 -10.77
N ILE A 190 14.78 -2.94 -11.77
CA ILE A 190 15.01 -1.55 -12.24
C ILE A 190 14.71 -0.56 -11.11
N PHE A 191 13.55 -0.67 -10.47
CA PHE A 191 13.18 0.21 -9.35
C PHE A 191 14.14 0.07 -8.17
N ARG A 192 14.58 -1.16 -7.86
CA ARG A 192 15.59 -1.42 -6.83
C ARG A 192 16.88 -0.64 -7.13
N ASP A 193 17.38 -0.73 -8.36
CA ASP A 193 18.61 -0.06 -8.77
C ASP A 193 18.46 1.47 -8.75
N LEU A 194 17.31 2.01 -9.16
CA LEU A 194 16.99 3.43 -9.04
C LEU A 194 16.96 3.90 -7.57
N TYR A 195 16.21 3.21 -6.71
CA TYR A 195 16.02 3.60 -5.31
C TYR A 195 17.31 3.49 -4.48
N GLN A 196 18.22 2.58 -4.86
CA GLN A 196 19.51 2.42 -4.18
C GLN A 196 20.56 3.43 -4.61
N ASN A 197 20.35 4.16 -5.70
CA ASN A 197 21.29 5.18 -6.16
C ASN A 197 21.08 6.50 -5.41
N PRO A 198 21.99 6.90 -4.49
CA PRO A 198 21.84 8.14 -3.73
C PRO A 198 21.98 9.39 -4.60
N ALA A 199 22.55 9.29 -5.81
CA ALA A 199 22.71 10.43 -6.71
C ALA A 199 21.37 11.04 -7.18
N HIS A 200 20.26 10.32 -7.02
CA HIS A 200 18.92 10.81 -7.33
C HIS A 200 18.30 11.69 -6.21
N ASN A 201 19.02 11.92 -5.11
CA ASN A 201 18.63 12.83 -4.02
C ASN A 201 17.22 12.54 -3.45
N TRP A 202 16.95 11.26 -3.16
CA TRP A 202 15.66 10.81 -2.68
C TRP A 202 15.23 11.52 -1.39
N THR A 203 13.98 11.97 -1.34
CA THR A 203 13.35 12.47 -0.11
C THR A 203 13.02 11.32 0.86
N GLN A 204 12.88 10.10 0.34
CA GLN A 204 12.65 8.88 1.10
C GLN A 204 13.96 8.15 1.42
N ASP A 205 14.10 7.69 2.66
CA ASP A 205 15.24 6.87 3.09
C ASP A 205 15.02 5.39 2.72
N PHE A 206 15.57 5.01 1.57
CA PHE A 206 15.53 3.64 1.04
C PHE A 206 16.54 2.69 1.69
N PHE A 207 17.40 3.17 2.58
CA PHE A 207 18.28 2.34 3.39
C PHE A 207 17.55 1.87 4.65
N LYS A 208 16.79 2.77 5.28
CA LYS A 208 15.93 2.44 6.43
C LYS A 208 14.72 1.59 6.04
N TYR A 209 14.14 1.84 4.86
CA TYR A 209 13.03 1.05 4.31
C TYR A 209 13.51 0.37 3.03
N PRO A 210 13.82 -0.95 3.05
CA PRO A 210 14.55 -1.59 1.98
C PRO A 210 13.96 -1.32 0.60
N ALA A 211 14.75 -0.68 -0.28
CA ALA A 211 14.39 -0.39 -1.67
C ALA A 211 13.76 -1.58 -2.42
N GLU A 212 14.23 -2.78 -2.13
CA GLU A 212 13.81 -4.02 -2.76
C GLU A 212 12.37 -4.40 -2.43
N GLU A 213 11.94 -4.22 -1.18
CA GLU A 213 10.55 -4.49 -0.80
C GLU A 213 9.58 -3.56 -1.55
N LYS A 214 9.93 -2.27 -1.60
CA LYS A 214 9.13 -1.25 -2.31
C LYS A 214 9.08 -1.52 -3.80
N ALA A 215 10.22 -1.82 -4.39
CA ALA A 215 10.34 -2.15 -5.80
C ALA A 215 9.51 -3.39 -6.17
N ASN A 216 9.62 -4.46 -5.39
CA ASN A 216 8.86 -5.70 -5.59
C ASN A 216 7.36 -5.47 -5.44
N TYR A 217 6.94 -4.65 -4.47
CA TYR A 217 5.53 -4.32 -4.27
C TYR A 217 4.96 -3.60 -5.50
N TRP A 218 5.58 -2.50 -5.93
CA TRP A 218 5.05 -1.69 -7.03
C TRP A 218 5.05 -2.43 -8.36
N ALA A 219 6.14 -3.11 -8.69
CA ALA A 219 6.22 -3.88 -9.91
C ALA A 219 5.15 -4.98 -9.95
N ARG A 220 4.94 -5.71 -8.84
CA ARG A 220 3.94 -6.78 -8.75
C ARG A 220 2.51 -6.25 -8.91
N VAL A 221 2.14 -5.23 -8.12
CA VAL A 221 0.79 -4.64 -8.13
C VAL A 221 0.44 -4.11 -9.52
N TYR A 222 1.30 -3.26 -10.09
CA TYR A 222 1.00 -2.63 -11.37
C TYR A 222 1.15 -3.59 -12.56
N SER A 223 1.99 -4.62 -12.45
CA SER A 223 2.04 -5.68 -13.47
C SER A 223 0.74 -6.48 -13.47
N ALA A 224 0.23 -6.88 -12.30
CA ALA A 224 -1.05 -7.59 -12.19
C ALA A 224 -2.20 -6.76 -12.80
N VAL A 225 -2.27 -5.46 -12.48
CA VAL A 225 -3.27 -4.55 -13.05
C VAL A 225 -3.12 -4.44 -14.58
N ALA A 226 -1.89 -4.32 -15.10
CA ALA A 226 -1.65 -4.24 -16.54
C ALA A 226 -2.03 -5.54 -17.28
N LEU A 227 -1.70 -6.70 -16.71
CA LEU A 227 -2.08 -8.00 -17.28
C LEU A 227 -3.59 -8.21 -17.24
N TRP A 228 -4.25 -7.83 -16.15
CA TRP A 228 -5.70 -7.90 -16.04
C TRP A 228 -6.40 -7.02 -17.10
N ARG A 229 -5.95 -5.76 -17.24
CA ARG A 229 -6.48 -4.84 -18.27
C ARG A 229 -6.28 -5.32 -19.70
N THR A 230 -5.25 -6.13 -19.95
CA THR A 230 -4.95 -6.68 -21.27
C THR A 230 -5.55 -8.08 -21.48
N GLY A 231 -6.34 -8.60 -20.53
CA GLY A 231 -6.94 -9.93 -20.59
C GLY A 231 -5.94 -11.09 -20.44
N LYS A 232 -4.70 -10.80 -20.02
CA LYS A 232 -3.64 -11.80 -19.79
C LYS A 232 -3.65 -12.36 -18.37
N LEU A 233 -4.46 -11.81 -17.48
CA LEU A 233 -4.69 -12.29 -16.12
C LEU A 233 -6.19 -12.22 -15.84
N ASN A 234 -6.81 -13.37 -15.55
CA ASN A 234 -8.23 -13.43 -15.22
C ASN A 234 -8.40 -13.46 -13.70
N ILE A 235 -9.21 -12.54 -13.19
CA ILE A 235 -9.68 -12.59 -11.81
C ILE A 235 -11.10 -13.13 -11.94
N ALA A 236 -11.37 -14.29 -11.36
CA ALA A 236 -12.73 -14.81 -11.29
C ALA A 236 -13.55 -13.81 -10.49
N VAL A 237 -14.38 -13.02 -11.16
CA VAL A 237 -15.35 -12.15 -10.49
C VAL A 237 -16.57 -13.02 -10.23
N LYS A 238 -16.86 -13.31 -8.97
CA LYS A 238 -18.17 -13.82 -8.59
C LYS A 238 -19.22 -12.71 -8.70
#